data_AF-A0AAX4P076-F1
#
_entry.id   AF-A0AAX4P076-F1
#
_cell.length_a   1.000
_cell.length_b   1.000
_cell.length_c   1.000
_cell.angle_alpha   90.00
_cell.angle_beta   90.00
_cell.angle_gamma   90.00
#
_symmetry.space_group_name_H-M   'P 1'
#
loop_
_entity.id
_entity.type
_entity.pdbx_description
1 polymer ?
#
loop_
_entity_poly.entity_id
_entity_poly.type
_entity_poly.pdbx_seq_one_letter_code
_entity_poly.pdbx_strand_id
1 'polypeptide(L)'
;MAAAAIMAPGVLLKCATTVGVFLVALKRQRRSKRVHESREDGVPATTEVGQSEDPDHRPPILAGPRPCMGDLSAMETVVNLVTCVPYFRMARSVPVGVSVWNRLFSLSCTFTGVCAFLYHLSTGKIRNFFRRLDYTAVALSAVSLTCARTTEATRPLFAAALSAVLAPFQPLLVAGAHMISTEVAFLRRALSDPKLRETHFRHTCSGLLGFALFYGDDWFPQVPYLHAAWHVLSAHATSLTGCLVQSQVA
;
A
#
# COMPACT_ATOMS: atom_id res chain seq x y z
N MET A 1 14.78 5.59 48.40
CA MET A 1 14.09 5.12 47.18
C MET A 1 14.75 5.73 45.96
N ALA A 2 15.47 4.93 45.17
CA ALA A 2 15.82 5.24 43.77
C ALA A 2 16.34 3.95 43.13
N ALA A 3 15.48 3.24 42.39
CA ALA A 3 15.88 2.06 41.63
C ALA A 3 16.42 2.52 40.27
N ALA A 4 17.72 2.32 40.04
CA ALA A 4 18.34 2.47 38.73
C ALA A 4 17.95 1.26 37.85
N ALA A 5 17.13 1.48 36.84
CA ALA A 5 16.79 0.47 35.86
C ALA A 5 17.97 0.24 34.91
N ILE A 6 18.69 -0.86 35.11
CA ILE A 6 19.73 -1.35 34.20
C ILE A 6 19.01 -1.94 32.98
N MET A 7 19.08 -1.24 31.84
CA MET A 7 18.54 -1.73 30.57
C MET A 7 19.34 -2.94 30.08
N ALA A 8 18.64 -4.01 29.71
CA ALA A 8 19.25 -5.23 29.19
C ALA A 8 20.04 -4.96 27.89
N PRO A 9 21.21 -5.61 27.67
CA PRO A 9 22.11 -5.35 26.53
C PRO A 9 21.44 -5.43 25.15
N GLY A 10 20.43 -6.29 25.00
CA GLY A 10 19.68 -6.47 23.75
C GLY A 10 18.75 -5.30 23.38
N VAL A 11 18.33 -4.48 24.36
CA VAL A 11 17.51 -3.29 24.10
C VAL A 11 18.40 -2.11 23.66
N LEU A 12 19.60 -1.99 24.24
CA LEU A 12 20.58 -0.99 23.83
C LEU A 12 21.01 -1.18 22.36
N LEU A 13 21.22 -2.43 21.93
CA LEU A 13 21.60 -2.74 20.55
C LEU A 13 20.49 -2.47 19.53
N LYS A 14 19.22 -2.67 19.91
CA LYS A 14 18.04 -2.34 19.08
C LYS A 14 17.80 -0.83 18.98
N CYS A 15 18.04 -0.09 20.05
CA CYS A 15 17.99 1.37 20.03
C CYS A 15 19.14 1.96 19.19
N ALA A 16 20.36 1.43 19.34
CA ALA A 16 21.53 1.89 18.59
C ALA A 16 21.40 1.65 17.07
N THR A 17 20.82 0.52 16.66
CA THR A 17 20.57 0.21 15.24
C THR A 17 19.47 1.09 14.65
N THR A 18 18.40 1.36 15.39
CA THR A 18 17.31 2.24 14.94
C THR A 18 17.77 3.70 14.80
N VAL A 19 18.56 4.19 15.76
CA VAL A 19 19.19 5.51 15.71
C VAL A 19 20.22 5.58 14.58
N GLY A 20 21.02 4.53 14.38
CA GLY A 20 21.99 4.45 13.28
C GLY A 20 21.35 4.56 11.90
N VAL A 21 20.26 3.81 11.67
CA VAL A 21 19.49 3.87 10.41
C VAL A 21 18.88 5.26 10.19
N PHE A 22 18.35 5.87 11.26
CA PHE A 22 17.78 7.22 11.20
C PHE A 22 18.83 8.29 10.89
N LEU A 23 20.02 8.21 11.49
CA LEU A 23 21.13 9.14 11.22
C LEU A 23 21.68 9.00 9.80
N VAL A 24 21.74 7.78 9.26
CA VAL A 24 22.13 7.54 7.86
C VAL A 24 21.09 8.14 6.89
N ALA A 25 19.80 8.00 7.19
CA ALA A 25 18.72 8.61 6.40
C ALA A 25 18.80 10.14 6.41
N LEU A 26 19.02 10.76 7.57
CA LEU A 26 19.20 12.21 7.69
C LEU A 26 20.45 12.72 6.95
N LYS A 27 21.56 11.96 6.98
CA LYS A 27 22.78 12.31 6.25
C LYS A 27 22.57 12.26 4.74
N ARG A 28 21.81 11.28 4.24
CA ARG A 28 21.46 11.14 2.82
C ARG A 28 20.55 12.28 2.35
N GLN A 29 19.57 12.67 3.17
CA GLN A 29 18.67 13.79 2.89
C GLN A 29 19.42 15.13 2.86
N ARG A 30 20.34 15.39 3.80
CA ARG A 30 21.18 16.61 3.80
C ARG A 30 22.14 16.69 2.61
N ARG A 31 22.66 15.56 2.13
CA ARG A 31 23.54 15.52 0.95
C ARG A 31 22.75 15.83 -0.32
N SER A 32 21.54 15.29 -0.45
CA SER A 32 20.63 15.59 -1.58
C SER A 32 20.25 17.08 -1.62
N LYS A 33 20.00 17.69 -0.46
CA LYS A 33 19.66 19.13 -0.38
C LYS A 33 20.82 20.04 -0.79
N ARG A 34 22.05 19.72 -0.35
CA ARG A 34 23.26 20.47 -0.75
C ARG A 34 23.56 20.39 -2.24
N VAL A 35 23.37 19.22 -2.85
CA VAL A 35 23.54 19.05 -4.31
C VAL A 35 22.51 19.87 -5.09
N HIS A 36 21.32 20.07 -4.52
CA HIS A 36 20.28 20.89 -5.14
C HIS A 36 20.58 22.39 -5.03
N GLU A 37 21.01 22.87 -3.84
CA GLU A 37 21.39 24.28 -3.61
C GLU A 37 22.61 24.67 -4.44
N SER A 38 23.63 23.81 -4.59
CA SER A 38 24.79 24.11 -5.45
C SER A 38 24.49 24.18 -6.94
N ARG A 39 23.29 23.76 -7.38
CA ARG A 39 22.86 23.81 -8.79
C ARG A 39 22.05 25.08 -9.09
N GLU A 40 21.61 25.82 -8.08
CA GLU A 40 20.83 27.06 -8.26
C GLU A 40 21.72 28.32 -8.41
N ASP A 41 23.00 28.27 -8.01
CA ASP A 41 23.89 29.45 -7.95
C ASP A 41 24.75 29.71 -9.22
N GLY A 42 24.34 29.29 -10.42
CA GLY A 42 25.15 29.46 -11.63
C GLY A 42 24.39 29.73 -12.95
N VAL A 43 24.11 31.02 -13.23
CA VAL A 43 24.08 31.74 -14.55
C VAL A 43 23.12 31.20 -15.67
N PRO A 44 22.46 32.07 -16.48
CA PRO A 44 21.05 31.91 -16.84
C PRO A 44 20.77 31.00 -18.06
N ALA A 45 19.57 30.43 -18.04
CA ALA A 45 19.03 29.50 -19.02
C ALA A 45 18.77 30.18 -20.37
N THR A 46 19.44 29.68 -21.40
CA THR A 46 18.93 29.72 -22.77
C THR A 46 17.83 28.67 -22.92
N THR A 47 16.75 29.07 -23.57
CA THR A 47 15.54 28.29 -23.80
C THR A 47 15.83 27.08 -24.68
N GLU A 48 15.96 25.91 -24.07
CA GLU A 48 15.67 24.64 -24.73
C GLU A 48 14.63 23.89 -23.90
N VAL A 49 13.52 23.55 -24.55
CA VAL A 49 12.50 22.63 -24.05
C VAL A 49 13.13 21.24 -24.01
N GLY A 50 13.98 21.01 -23.01
CA GLY A 50 14.51 19.72 -22.65
C GLY A 50 13.47 19.00 -21.80
N GLN A 51 12.91 17.91 -22.31
CA GLN A 51 12.22 16.91 -21.52
C GLN A 51 13.09 16.63 -20.28
N SER A 52 12.58 16.92 -19.09
CA SER A 52 13.29 16.59 -17.86
C SER A 52 13.36 15.07 -17.77
N GLU A 53 14.51 14.50 -18.15
CA GLU A 53 14.80 13.09 -17.92
C GLU A 53 14.70 12.83 -16.41
N ASP A 54 13.67 12.08 -16.02
CA ASP A 54 13.46 11.61 -14.66
C ASP A 54 14.68 10.73 -14.27
N PRO A 55 15.53 11.14 -13.31
CA PRO A 55 16.81 10.49 -13.04
C PRO A 55 16.67 9.11 -12.36
N ASP A 56 15.45 8.60 -12.21
CA ASP A 56 15.17 7.30 -11.59
C ASP A 56 14.45 6.35 -12.56
N HIS A 57 15.18 5.79 -13.52
CA HIS A 57 14.67 4.86 -14.54
C HIS A 57 14.36 3.45 -13.99
N ARG A 58 13.95 3.34 -12.71
CA ARG A 58 13.49 2.09 -12.11
C ARG A 58 12.02 1.85 -12.47
N PRO A 59 11.60 0.61 -12.76
CA PRO A 59 10.19 0.32 -13.01
C PRO A 59 9.35 0.75 -11.79
N PRO A 60 8.11 1.27 -11.95
CA PRO A 60 7.35 1.90 -10.87
C PRO A 60 7.16 1.03 -9.62
N ILE A 61 7.11 -0.30 -9.80
CA ILE A 61 7.04 -1.28 -8.70
C ILE A 61 8.27 -1.26 -7.78
N LEU A 62 9.44 -0.85 -8.29
CA LEU A 62 10.72 -0.75 -7.57
C LEU A 62 11.12 0.69 -7.24
N ALA A 63 10.67 1.67 -8.03
CA ALA A 63 10.92 3.09 -7.80
C ALA A 63 10.12 3.62 -6.60
N GLY A 64 9.04 2.93 -6.23
CA GLY A 64 8.08 3.44 -5.27
C GLY A 64 7.22 4.55 -5.89
N PRO A 65 6.38 5.21 -5.07
CA PRO A 65 5.34 6.12 -5.57
C PRO A 65 5.94 7.41 -6.16
N ARG A 66 5.64 7.76 -7.42
CA ARG A 66 6.15 8.98 -8.12
C ARG A 66 5.72 10.31 -7.48
N PRO A 67 6.49 11.41 -7.47
CA PRO A 67 6.07 12.70 -6.93
C PRO A 67 4.67 13.14 -7.44
N CYS A 68 3.77 13.58 -6.55
CA CYS A 68 2.34 13.68 -6.85
C CYS A 68 1.95 14.94 -7.64
N MET A 69 1.06 14.80 -8.63
CA MET A 69 0.36 15.91 -9.29
C MET A 69 -0.92 16.35 -8.54
N GLY A 70 -1.40 15.58 -7.55
CA GLY A 70 -2.62 15.87 -6.80
C GLY A 70 -3.90 15.51 -7.57
N ASP A 71 -5.06 15.81 -6.99
CA ASP A 71 -6.34 15.72 -7.73
C ASP A 71 -6.45 16.94 -8.67
N LEU A 72 -6.95 16.77 -9.90
CA LEU A 72 -6.98 17.83 -10.92
C LEU A 72 -8.10 18.86 -10.68
N SER A 73 -9.14 18.48 -9.93
CA SER A 73 -10.28 19.35 -9.66
C SER A 73 -10.95 19.04 -8.32
N ALA A 74 -11.70 20.00 -7.78
CA ALA A 74 -12.51 19.79 -6.58
C ALA A 74 -13.53 18.65 -6.75
N MET A 75 -14.08 18.48 -7.97
CA MET A 75 -14.99 17.37 -8.27
C MET A 75 -14.26 16.03 -8.18
N GLU A 76 -13.04 15.94 -8.71
CA GLU A 76 -12.23 14.73 -8.59
C GLU A 76 -11.89 14.41 -7.13
N THR A 77 -11.55 15.40 -6.32
CA THR A 77 -11.39 15.20 -4.86
C THR A 77 -12.66 14.64 -4.24
N VAL A 78 -13.84 15.21 -4.53
CA VAL A 78 -15.12 14.69 -4.00
C VAL A 78 -15.36 13.24 -4.43
N VAL A 79 -15.15 12.92 -5.70
CA VAL A 79 -15.31 11.55 -6.22
C VAL A 79 -14.31 10.59 -5.56
N ASN A 80 -13.05 10.99 -5.41
CA ASN A 80 -12.03 10.19 -4.73
C ASN A 80 -12.39 9.93 -3.25
N LEU A 81 -12.91 10.92 -2.53
CA LEU A 81 -13.38 10.76 -1.14
C LEU A 81 -14.57 9.80 -1.05
N VAL A 82 -15.56 9.93 -1.94
CA VAL A 82 -16.73 9.03 -1.99
C VAL A 82 -16.31 7.60 -2.30
N THR A 83 -15.35 7.42 -3.20
CA THR A 83 -14.84 6.09 -3.57
C THR A 83 -13.95 5.44 -2.51
N CYS A 84 -13.70 6.09 -1.37
CA CYS A 84 -13.14 5.42 -0.19
C CYS A 84 -14.20 4.55 0.55
N VAL A 85 -15.50 4.84 0.42
CA VAL A 85 -16.60 4.12 1.10
C VAL A 85 -16.60 2.59 0.87
N PRO A 86 -16.34 2.07 -0.35
CA PRO A 86 -16.22 0.64 -0.61
C PRO A 86 -15.26 -0.11 0.33
N TYR A 87 -14.13 0.48 0.73
CA TYR A 87 -13.19 -0.18 1.66
C TYR A 87 -13.82 -0.45 3.03
N PHE A 88 -14.62 0.49 3.54
CA PHE A 88 -15.34 0.32 4.80
C PHE A 88 -16.49 -0.69 4.69
N ARG A 89 -17.13 -0.81 3.51
CA ARG A 89 -18.16 -1.83 3.27
C ARG A 89 -17.52 -3.23 3.24
N MET A 90 -16.41 -3.37 2.53
CA MET A 90 -15.62 -4.60 2.48
C MET A 90 -15.13 -5.03 3.87
N ALA A 91 -14.62 -4.09 4.68
CA ALA A 91 -14.19 -4.39 6.05
C ALA A 91 -15.31 -5.00 6.90
N ARG A 92 -16.54 -4.52 6.76
CA ARG A 92 -17.72 -5.02 7.48
C ARG A 92 -18.18 -6.40 7.03
N SER A 93 -17.88 -6.81 5.80
CA SER A 93 -18.21 -8.16 5.32
C SER A 93 -17.27 -9.25 5.80
N VAL A 94 -16.15 -8.90 6.47
CA VAL A 94 -15.19 -9.88 6.97
C VAL A 94 -15.75 -10.58 8.23
N PRO A 95 -15.73 -11.93 8.32
CA PRO A 95 -16.22 -12.67 9.48
C PRO A 95 -15.23 -12.58 10.67
N VAL A 96 -15.26 -11.47 11.40
CA VAL A 96 -14.32 -11.13 12.49
C VAL A 96 -14.42 -12.02 13.74
N GLY A 97 -15.47 -12.84 13.87
CA GLY A 97 -15.67 -13.75 15.01
C GLY A 97 -14.82 -15.03 14.98
N VAL A 98 -14.19 -15.34 13.84
CA VAL A 98 -13.56 -16.65 13.60
C VAL A 98 -12.10 -16.71 14.01
N SER A 99 -11.32 -15.65 13.75
CA SER A 99 -9.88 -15.63 13.97
C SER A 99 -9.37 -14.20 14.23
N VAL A 100 -8.29 -14.07 15.00
CA VAL A 100 -7.58 -12.79 15.18
C VAL A 100 -7.11 -12.22 13.84
N TRP A 101 -6.75 -13.08 12.88
CA TRP A 101 -6.31 -12.67 11.56
C TRP A 101 -7.44 -12.06 10.74
N ASN A 102 -8.68 -12.54 10.90
CA ASN A 102 -9.86 -11.93 10.28
C ASN A 102 -10.12 -10.54 10.85
N ARG A 103 -9.95 -10.36 12.18
CA ARG A 103 -10.04 -9.04 12.82
C ARG A 103 -8.98 -8.10 12.28
N LEU A 104 -7.73 -8.54 12.21
CA LEU A 104 -6.64 -7.75 11.66
C LEU A 104 -6.87 -7.38 10.19
N PHE A 105 -7.41 -8.30 9.38
CA PHE A 105 -7.77 -8.02 8.00
C PHE A 105 -8.92 -7.02 7.86
N SER A 106 -9.97 -7.15 8.69
CA SER A 106 -11.06 -6.15 8.72
C SER A 106 -10.56 -4.75 9.13
N LEU A 107 -9.69 -4.70 10.15
CA LEU A 107 -9.09 -3.44 10.62
C LEU A 107 -8.15 -2.83 9.58
N SER A 108 -7.34 -3.63 8.88
CA SER A 108 -6.45 -3.12 7.82
C SER A 108 -7.24 -2.59 6.61
N CYS A 109 -8.35 -3.23 6.24
CA CYS A 109 -9.27 -2.73 5.21
C CYS A 109 -9.86 -1.36 5.61
N THR A 110 -10.29 -1.23 6.87
CA THR A 110 -10.77 0.06 7.42
C THR A 110 -9.66 1.10 7.40
N PHE A 111 -8.45 0.73 7.81
CA PHE A 111 -7.29 1.60 7.82
C PHE A 111 -6.90 2.09 6.42
N THR A 112 -7.01 1.21 5.40
CA THR A 112 -6.82 1.59 3.98
C THR A 112 -7.82 2.65 3.56
N GLY A 113 -9.11 2.46 3.85
CA GLY A 113 -10.12 3.49 3.57
C GLY A 113 -9.84 4.82 4.25
N VAL A 114 -9.36 4.81 5.49
CA VAL A 114 -8.95 6.04 6.22
C VAL A 114 -7.73 6.69 5.58
N CYS A 115 -6.71 5.93 5.21
CA CYS A 115 -5.49 6.47 4.61
C CYS A 115 -5.74 7.06 3.22
N ALA A 116 -6.53 6.39 2.38
CA ALA A 116 -6.99 6.92 1.10
C ALA A 116 -7.77 8.23 1.28
N PHE A 117 -8.69 8.26 2.26
CA PHE A 117 -9.45 9.47 2.57
C PHE A 117 -8.54 10.63 2.98
N LEU A 118 -7.58 10.38 3.87
CA LEU A 118 -6.60 11.40 4.31
C LEU A 118 -5.69 11.86 3.18
N TYR A 119 -5.32 10.96 2.25
CA TYR A 119 -4.56 11.31 1.06
C TYR A 119 -5.31 12.33 0.21
N HIS A 120 -6.58 12.07 -0.14
CA HIS A 120 -7.36 12.99 -0.96
C HIS A 120 -7.79 14.27 -0.23
N LEU A 121 -7.96 14.21 1.10
CA LEU A 121 -8.23 15.41 1.90
C LEU A 121 -7.01 16.33 2.03
N SER A 122 -5.80 15.77 1.89
CA SER A 122 -4.55 16.50 2.07
C SER A 122 -4.14 17.29 0.82
N THR A 123 -3.46 18.41 1.05
CA THR A 123 -2.91 19.30 0.01
C THR A 123 -1.45 19.66 0.28
N GLY A 124 -0.73 20.14 -0.72
CA GLY A 124 0.67 20.54 -0.58
C GLY A 124 1.61 19.39 -0.21
N LYS A 125 2.70 19.69 0.52
CA LYS A 125 3.80 18.73 0.75
C LYS A 125 3.41 17.53 1.62
N ILE A 126 2.48 17.69 2.56
CA ILE A 126 2.03 16.61 3.45
C ILE A 126 1.28 15.51 2.70
N ARG A 127 0.72 15.83 1.52
CA ARG A 127 0.04 14.85 0.66
C ARG A 127 0.95 13.69 0.24
N ASN A 128 2.25 13.95 0.05
CA ASN A 128 3.21 12.89 -0.25
C ASN A 128 3.33 11.86 0.89
N PHE A 129 3.25 12.31 2.15
CA PHE A 129 3.25 11.42 3.30
C PHE A 129 1.97 10.57 3.34
N PHE A 130 0.80 11.19 3.17
CA PHE A 130 -0.47 10.45 3.18
C PHE A 130 -0.59 9.47 2.01
N ARG A 131 -0.09 9.82 0.82
CA ARG A 131 -0.03 8.89 -0.31
C ARG A 131 0.84 7.67 0.00
N ARG A 132 2.00 7.90 0.63
CA ARG A 132 2.88 6.81 1.05
C ARG A 132 2.21 5.94 2.11
N LEU A 133 1.50 6.55 3.04
CA LEU A 133 0.74 5.86 4.09
C LEU A 133 -0.40 5.03 3.49
N ASP A 134 -1.12 5.56 2.52
CA ASP A 134 -2.18 4.86 1.79
C ASP A 134 -1.66 3.59 1.11
N TYR A 135 -0.58 3.68 0.33
CA TYR A 135 -0.01 2.49 -0.31
C TYR A 135 0.54 1.49 0.71
N THR A 136 1.06 1.98 1.84
CA THR A 136 1.47 1.12 2.95
C THR A 136 0.26 0.39 3.55
N ALA A 137 -0.87 1.07 3.70
CA ALA A 137 -2.11 0.47 4.19
C ALA A 137 -2.65 -0.61 3.24
N VAL A 138 -2.60 -0.38 1.92
CA VAL A 138 -2.92 -1.40 0.90
C VAL A 138 -2.02 -2.64 1.07
N ALA A 139 -0.71 -2.43 1.22
CA ALA A 139 0.25 -3.52 1.41
C ALA A 139 -0.03 -4.32 2.71
N LEU A 140 -0.29 -3.63 3.82
CA LEU A 140 -0.64 -4.27 5.10
C LEU A 140 -1.96 -5.04 5.02
N SER A 141 -2.94 -4.53 4.25
CA SER A 141 -4.18 -5.24 3.98
C SER A 141 -3.92 -6.56 3.25
N ALA A 142 -3.08 -6.55 2.21
CA ALA A 142 -2.67 -7.76 1.49
C ALA A 142 -1.93 -8.76 2.40
N VAL A 143 -1.04 -8.29 3.27
CA VAL A 143 -0.35 -9.13 4.28
C VAL A 143 -1.36 -9.78 5.23
N SER A 144 -2.28 -8.99 5.78
CA SER A 144 -3.28 -9.49 6.72
C SER A 144 -4.27 -10.46 6.06
N LEU A 145 -4.63 -10.25 4.79
CA LEU A 145 -5.43 -11.19 4.00
C LEU A 145 -4.72 -12.54 3.86
N THR A 146 -3.42 -12.55 3.55
CA THR A 146 -2.62 -13.78 3.51
C THR A 146 -2.73 -14.54 4.83
N CYS A 147 -2.59 -13.86 5.97
CA CYS A 147 -2.74 -14.50 7.27
C CYS A 147 -4.17 -15.03 7.50
N ALA A 148 -5.19 -14.25 7.15
CA ALA A 148 -6.61 -14.56 7.36
C ALA A 148 -7.13 -15.73 6.50
N ARG A 149 -6.53 -15.95 5.32
CA ARG A 149 -6.88 -17.07 4.43
C ARG A 149 -6.07 -18.36 4.67
N THR A 150 -5.11 -18.35 5.58
CA THR A 150 -4.25 -19.52 5.88
C THR A 150 -4.54 -20.10 7.24
N THR A 151 -4.42 -21.42 7.37
CA THR A 151 -4.57 -22.16 8.63
C THR A 151 -3.36 -21.98 9.54
N GLU A 152 -3.50 -22.28 10.84
CA GLU A 152 -2.37 -22.28 11.78
C GLU A 152 -1.17 -23.07 11.25
N ALA A 153 -1.42 -24.24 10.64
CA ALA A 153 -0.39 -25.12 10.10
C ALA A 153 0.34 -24.55 8.85
N THR A 154 -0.29 -23.67 8.09
CA THR A 154 0.24 -23.17 6.81
C THR A 154 0.55 -21.67 6.80
N ARG A 155 0.30 -20.98 7.92
CA ARG A 155 0.41 -19.52 7.99
C ARG A 155 1.86 -19.08 7.91
N PRO A 156 2.22 -18.23 6.92
CA PRO A 156 3.61 -17.82 6.72
C PRO A 156 3.97 -16.63 7.62
N LEU A 157 3.90 -16.79 8.95
CA LEU A 157 4.04 -15.70 9.93
C LEU A 157 5.35 -14.92 9.79
N PHE A 158 6.47 -15.61 9.56
CA PHE A 158 7.76 -14.95 9.36
C PHE A 158 7.76 -14.07 8.10
N ALA A 159 7.26 -14.60 6.97
CA ALA A 159 7.18 -13.84 5.73
C ALA A 159 6.18 -12.67 5.82
N ALA A 160 5.07 -12.87 6.53
CA ALA A 160 4.09 -11.81 6.79
C ALA A 160 4.68 -10.70 7.67
N ALA A 161 5.43 -11.05 8.72
CA ALA A 161 6.10 -10.08 9.59
C ALA A 161 7.18 -9.30 8.82
N LEU A 162 8.01 -9.99 8.03
CA LEU A 162 9.02 -9.35 7.19
C LEU A 162 8.36 -8.40 6.18
N SER A 163 7.28 -8.84 5.54
CA SER A 163 6.53 -8.03 4.58
C SER A 163 5.90 -6.80 5.23
N ALA A 164 5.37 -6.93 6.44
CA ALA A 164 4.84 -5.79 7.20
C ALA A 164 5.92 -4.75 7.54
N VAL A 165 7.14 -5.20 7.88
CA VAL A 165 8.30 -4.32 8.12
C VAL A 165 8.75 -3.63 6.82
N LEU A 166 8.66 -4.33 5.68
CA LEU A 166 9.04 -3.79 4.37
C LEU A 166 7.98 -2.88 3.74
N ALA A 167 6.71 -3.02 4.11
CA ALA A 167 5.58 -2.26 3.56
C ALA A 167 5.81 -0.74 3.52
N PRO A 168 6.29 -0.04 4.57
CA PRO A 168 6.55 1.40 4.49
C PRO A 168 7.69 1.79 3.54
N PHE A 169 8.55 0.84 3.13
CA PHE A 169 9.70 1.07 2.26
C PHE A 169 9.46 0.64 0.80
N GLN A 170 8.69 -0.44 0.59
CA GLN A 170 8.41 -1.04 -0.71
C GLN A 170 6.94 -1.53 -0.79
N PRO A 171 5.95 -0.62 -0.66
CA PRO A 171 4.55 -1.03 -0.54
C PRO A 171 4.02 -1.77 -1.77
N LEU A 172 4.41 -1.35 -2.98
CA LEU A 172 3.95 -1.97 -4.23
C LEU A 172 4.48 -3.40 -4.41
N LEU A 173 5.75 -3.62 -4.09
CA LEU A 173 6.35 -4.96 -4.12
C LEU A 173 5.65 -5.89 -3.12
N VAL A 174 5.46 -5.41 -1.88
CA VAL A 174 4.78 -6.18 -0.83
C VAL A 174 3.34 -6.50 -1.21
N ALA A 175 2.57 -5.49 -1.63
CA ALA A 175 1.19 -5.67 -2.07
C ALA A 175 1.11 -6.65 -3.25
N GLY A 176 1.94 -6.46 -4.28
CA GLY A 176 1.98 -7.33 -5.46
C GLY A 176 2.28 -8.79 -5.11
N ALA A 177 3.29 -9.05 -4.28
CA ALA A 177 3.64 -10.41 -3.86
C ALA A 177 2.48 -11.11 -3.13
N HIS A 178 1.83 -10.41 -2.19
CA HIS A 178 0.70 -10.95 -1.44
C HIS A 178 -0.58 -11.09 -2.27
N MET A 179 -0.82 -10.20 -3.23
CA MET A 179 -1.94 -10.30 -4.18
C MET A 179 -1.75 -11.49 -5.12
N ILE A 180 -0.57 -11.69 -5.72
CA ILE A 180 -0.29 -12.87 -6.56
C ILE A 180 -0.47 -14.16 -5.76
N SER A 181 0.03 -14.20 -4.51
CA SER A 181 -0.18 -15.36 -3.63
C SER A 181 -1.67 -15.63 -3.38
N THR A 182 -2.48 -14.57 -3.27
CA THR A 182 -3.93 -14.67 -3.05
C THR A 182 -4.66 -15.11 -4.31
N GLU A 183 -4.30 -14.60 -5.48
CA GLU A 183 -4.82 -15.05 -6.78
C GLU A 183 -4.57 -16.54 -6.98
N VAL A 184 -3.33 -17.02 -6.74
CA VAL A 184 -3.01 -18.45 -6.85
C VAL A 184 -3.83 -19.29 -5.87
N ALA A 185 -4.04 -18.81 -4.64
CA ALA A 185 -4.88 -19.50 -3.65
C ALA A 185 -6.35 -19.54 -4.09
N PHE A 186 -6.86 -18.44 -4.65
CA PHE A 186 -8.23 -18.37 -5.17
C PHE A 186 -8.41 -19.30 -6.37
N LEU A 187 -7.51 -19.24 -7.35
CA LEU A 187 -7.52 -20.11 -8.52
C LEU A 187 -7.55 -21.58 -8.11
N ARG A 188 -6.65 -22.01 -7.20
CA ARG A 188 -6.64 -23.38 -6.68
C ARG A 188 -7.98 -23.76 -6.07
N ARG A 189 -8.57 -22.88 -5.26
CA ARG A 189 -9.86 -23.12 -4.62
C ARG A 189 -11.00 -23.21 -5.65
N ALA A 190 -11.01 -22.35 -6.67
CA ALA A 190 -12.01 -22.34 -7.73
C ALA A 190 -11.88 -23.53 -8.71
N LEU A 191 -10.67 -24.08 -8.87
CA LEU A 191 -10.46 -25.33 -9.59
C LEU A 191 -11.05 -26.52 -8.82
N SER A 192 -10.90 -26.54 -7.49
CA SER A 192 -11.46 -27.58 -6.62
C SER A 192 -12.97 -27.46 -6.38
N ASP A 193 -13.51 -26.24 -6.34
CA ASP A 193 -14.93 -25.96 -6.13
C ASP A 193 -15.49 -25.15 -7.30
N PRO A 194 -16.20 -25.81 -8.26
CA PRO A 194 -16.73 -25.16 -9.45
C PRO A 194 -17.66 -23.98 -9.16
N LYS A 195 -18.31 -23.94 -7.99
CA LYS A 195 -19.20 -22.83 -7.60
C LYS A 195 -18.47 -21.50 -7.44
N LEU A 196 -17.15 -21.55 -7.25
CA LEU A 196 -16.31 -20.36 -7.03
C LEU A 196 -15.67 -19.81 -8.31
N ARG A 197 -15.84 -20.49 -9.46
CA ARG A 197 -15.21 -20.08 -10.74
C ARG A 197 -15.68 -18.72 -11.22
N GLU A 198 -16.98 -18.43 -11.13
CA GLU A 198 -17.52 -17.13 -11.52
C GLU A 198 -17.01 -16.02 -10.58
N THR A 199 -17.02 -16.27 -9.27
CA THR A 199 -16.48 -15.34 -8.27
C THR A 199 -15.00 -15.06 -8.49
N HIS A 200 -14.21 -16.10 -8.78
CA HIS A 200 -12.79 -15.98 -9.15
C HIS A 200 -12.62 -15.15 -10.42
N PHE A 201 -13.35 -15.46 -11.49
CA PHE A 201 -13.28 -14.71 -12.75
C PHE A 201 -13.56 -13.21 -12.52
N ARG A 202 -14.61 -12.89 -11.75
CA ARG A 202 -14.92 -11.50 -11.38
C ARG A 202 -13.82 -10.85 -10.55
N HIS A 203 -13.22 -11.59 -9.61
CA HIS A 203 -12.07 -11.13 -8.82
C HIS A 203 -10.88 -10.80 -9.72
N THR A 204 -10.48 -11.72 -10.60
CA THR A 204 -9.36 -11.54 -11.52
C THR A 204 -9.61 -10.37 -12.48
N CYS A 205 -10.79 -10.29 -13.11
CA CYS A 205 -11.11 -9.21 -14.05
C CYS A 205 -11.13 -7.84 -13.36
N SER A 206 -11.78 -7.72 -12.21
CA SER A 206 -11.82 -6.45 -11.46
C SER A 206 -10.43 -6.08 -10.91
N GLY A 207 -9.65 -7.05 -10.44
CA GLY A 207 -8.28 -6.84 -9.96
C GLY A 207 -7.33 -6.40 -11.06
N LEU A 208 -7.35 -7.05 -12.23
CA LEU A 208 -6.53 -6.67 -13.38
C LEU A 208 -6.90 -5.30 -13.93
N LEU A 209 -8.20 -5.01 -14.09
CA LEU A 209 -8.65 -3.70 -14.53
C LEU A 209 -8.30 -2.61 -13.51
N GLY A 210 -8.51 -2.88 -12.23
CA GLY A 210 -8.08 -1.99 -11.16
C GLY A 210 -6.58 -1.71 -11.23
N PHE A 211 -5.75 -2.75 -11.31
CA PHE A 211 -4.30 -2.60 -11.41
C PHE A 211 -3.88 -1.79 -12.65
N ALA A 212 -4.54 -2.00 -13.79
CA ALA A 212 -4.30 -1.21 -14.99
C ALA A 212 -4.63 0.28 -14.79
N LEU A 213 -5.73 0.60 -14.10
CA LEU A 213 -6.10 1.99 -13.78
C LEU A 213 -5.15 2.62 -12.76
N PHE A 214 -4.72 1.87 -11.74
CA PHE A 214 -3.70 2.32 -10.78
C PHE A 214 -2.40 2.70 -11.49
N TYR A 215 -1.93 1.85 -12.40
CA TYR A 215 -0.71 2.12 -13.17
C TYR A 215 -0.93 3.22 -14.22
N GLY A 216 -2.13 3.28 -14.79
CA GLY A 216 -2.55 4.33 -15.72
C GLY A 216 -2.56 5.70 -15.08
N ASP A 217 -2.99 5.82 -13.81
CA ASP A 217 -2.97 7.06 -13.03
C ASP A 217 -1.56 7.67 -12.94
N ASP A 218 -0.53 6.83 -12.79
CA ASP A 218 0.89 7.24 -12.75
C ASP A 218 1.48 7.61 -14.13
N TRP A 219 0.91 7.09 -15.23
CA TRP A 219 1.40 7.33 -16.60
C TRP A 219 0.63 8.42 -17.33
N PHE A 220 -0.63 8.61 -16.99
CA PHE A 220 -1.54 9.57 -17.59
C PHE A 220 -2.17 10.44 -16.50
N PRO A 221 -1.37 11.21 -15.73
CA PRO A 221 -1.86 12.02 -14.60
C PRO A 221 -2.85 13.11 -15.01
N GLN A 222 -3.01 13.38 -16.31
CA GLN A 222 -3.97 14.31 -16.88
C GLN A 222 -5.38 13.72 -17.08
N VAL A 223 -5.55 12.40 -16.94
CA VAL A 223 -6.83 11.73 -17.12
C VAL A 223 -7.54 11.67 -15.75
N PRO A 224 -8.63 12.42 -15.55
CA PRO A 224 -9.28 12.46 -14.25
C PRO A 224 -9.98 11.14 -13.92
N TYR A 225 -10.20 10.91 -12.63
CA TYR A 225 -11.00 9.81 -12.09
C TYR A 225 -10.42 8.40 -12.25
N LEU A 226 -9.21 8.23 -12.79
CA LEU A 226 -8.54 6.92 -12.84
C LEU A 226 -8.34 6.35 -11.42
N HIS A 227 -7.86 7.18 -10.50
CA HIS A 227 -7.69 6.82 -9.10
C HIS A 227 -8.99 6.39 -8.42
N ALA A 228 -10.08 7.12 -8.67
CA ALA A 228 -11.41 6.80 -8.15
C ALA A 228 -11.92 5.44 -8.66
N ALA A 229 -11.75 5.18 -9.95
CA ALA A 229 -12.13 3.90 -10.54
C ALA A 229 -11.27 2.74 -9.99
N TRP A 230 -9.97 2.98 -9.76
CA TRP A 230 -9.10 2.06 -9.05
C TRP A 230 -9.63 1.71 -7.66
N HIS A 231 -10.03 2.71 -6.84
CA HIS A 231 -10.58 2.47 -5.51
C HIS A 231 -11.77 1.49 -5.53
N VAL A 232 -12.72 1.73 -6.44
CA VAL A 232 -13.93 0.91 -6.53
C VAL A 232 -13.58 -0.51 -6.94
N LEU A 233 -12.73 -0.67 -7.96
CA LEU A 233 -12.38 -1.98 -8.50
C LEU A 233 -11.49 -2.78 -7.55
N SER A 234 -10.53 -2.17 -6.87
CA SER A 234 -9.67 -2.83 -5.89
C SER A 234 -10.44 -3.30 -4.66
N ALA A 235 -11.36 -2.47 -4.16
CA ALA A 235 -12.26 -2.84 -3.07
C ALA A 235 -13.24 -3.94 -3.49
N HIS A 236 -13.78 -3.87 -4.72
CA HIS A 236 -14.64 -4.93 -5.24
C HIS A 236 -13.89 -6.26 -5.36
N ALA A 237 -12.72 -6.26 -6.02
CA ALA A 237 -11.88 -7.44 -6.17
C ALA A 237 -11.55 -8.04 -4.81
N THR A 238 -11.13 -7.23 -3.85
CA THR A 238 -10.77 -7.69 -2.50
C THR A 238 -11.99 -8.20 -1.73
N SER A 239 -13.19 -7.62 -1.91
CA SER A 239 -14.41 -8.14 -1.29
C SER A 239 -14.77 -9.57 -1.74
N LEU A 240 -14.41 -9.92 -2.98
CA LEU A 240 -14.65 -11.26 -3.54
C LEU A 240 -13.72 -12.32 -2.92
N THR A 241 -12.63 -11.95 -2.24
CA THR A 241 -11.76 -12.89 -1.54
C THR A 241 -12.36 -13.39 -0.23
N GLY A 242 -13.58 -12.94 0.14
CA GLY A 242 -14.27 -13.38 1.36
C GLY A 242 -14.44 -14.91 1.44
N CYS A 243 -14.53 -15.61 0.31
CA CYS A 243 -14.59 -17.08 0.27
C CYS A 243 -13.28 -17.78 0.64
N LEU A 244 -12.16 -17.04 0.70
CA LEU A 244 -10.85 -17.56 1.11
C LEU A 244 -10.59 -17.35 2.60
N VAL A 245 -11.23 -16.34 3.19
CA VAL A 245 -11.08 -16.02 4.61
C VAL A 245 -11.72 -17.14 5.43
N GLN A 246 -11.08 -17.53 6.53
CA GLN A 246 -11.60 -18.56 7.41
C GLN A 246 -13.01 -18.20 7.90
N SER A 247 -13.97 -19.07 7.60
CA SER A 247 -15.39 -18.87 7.92
C SER A 247 -15.90 -19.73 9.07
N GLN A 248 -15.09 -20.66 9.60
CA GLN A 248 -15.41 -21.54 10.73
C GLN A 248 -14.17 -21.72 11.62
N VAL A 249 -14.38 -21.91 12.92
CA VAL A 249 -13.31 -22.27 13.86
C VAL A 249 -12.92 -23.71 13.56
N ALA A 250 -11.63 -23.94 13.30
CA ALA A 250 -11.07 -25.28 13.06
C ALA A 250 -11.04 -26.11 14.34
#